data_AF-A0AA92V8D0-F1
#
_entry.id   AF-A0AA92V8D0-F1
#
_cell.length_a   1.000
_cell.length_b   1.000
_cell.length_c   1.000
_cell.angle_alpha   90.00
_cell.angle_beta   90.00
_cell.angle_gamma   90.00
#
_symmetry.space_group_name_H-M   'P 1'
#
loop_
_entity.id
_entity.type
_entity.pdbx_description
1 polymer ?
#
loop_
_entity_poly.entity_id
_entity_poly.type
_entity_poly.pdbx_seq_one_letter_code
_entity_poly.pdbx_strand_id
1 'polypeptide(L)'
;MFTNLQVVVLKHLADGEQHEKAAANLSEALFYSTLKSLKAKDMVSASFLAGGEVCSFQITKKGSAALEIFRRKEKKIIRNALKEFDLNHEQLRLLNNARTESLDETFNNHTQISFLHKKGYLKQFLYGCNRHWVITEEGKDVLDEIDERLYDSPLHVESCNEHDYQVESVEQAEKTIGKHDIRIANGHLAHVTKVIYAMCKLKYFEENGKVASIKNVMETIGEALHSDELSSSYSSHLNRAAQNKEDTFLQPFNNMLDVAEDYCENLESRKKNKR
;
A
#
# COMPACT_ATOMS: atom_id res chain seq x y z
N MET A 1 -9.62 -11.05 11.91
CA MET A 1 -8.50 -10.17 11.50
C MET A 1 -7.27 -10.47 12.37
N PHE A 2 -6.09 -10.50 11.76
CA PHE A 2 -4.81 -10.61 12.48
C PHE A 2 -4.15 -9.24 12.56
N THR A 3 -3.46 -8.96 13.66
CA THR A 3 -2.64 -7.75 13.79
C THR A 3 -1.25 -8.00 13.21
N ASN A 4 -0.55 -6.93 12.82
CA ASN A 4 0.84 -7.03 12.33
C ASN A 4 1.74 -7.74 13.35
N LEU A 5 1.55 -7.45 14.64
CA LEU A 5 2.28 -8.11 15.72
C LEU A 5 2.03 -9.63 15.76
N GLN A 6 0.79 -10.08 15.52
CA GLN A 6 0.47 -11.51 15.45
C GLN A 6 1.18 -12.19 14.26
N VAL A 7 1.25 -11.52 13.11
CA VAL A 7 1.95 -12.07 11.93
C VAL A 7 3.45 -12.13 12.17
N VAL A 8 4.05 -11.12 12.82
CA VAL A 8 5.47 -11.12 13.20
C VAL A 8 5.79 -12.30 14.14
N VAL A 9 4.93 -12.55 15.14
CA VAL A 9 5.12 -13.70 16.04
C VAL A 9 5.00 -15.02 15.29
N LEU A 10 4.05 -15.17 14.36
CA LEU A 10 3.96 -16.38 13.53
C LEU A 10 5.18 -16.56 12.61
N LYS A 11 5.71 -15.48 12.03
CA LYS A 11 6.94 -15.52 11.22
C LYS A 11 8.15 -15.96 12.05
N HIS A 12 8.25 -15.54 13.30
CA HIS A 12 9.31 -15.96 14.20
C HIS A 12 9.27 -17.47 14.47
N LEU A 13 8.08 -18.07 14.53
CA LEU A 13 7.87 -19.51 14.77
C LEU A 13 7.82 -20.35 13.49
N ALA A 14 8.21 -19.78 12.36
CA ALA A 14 8.00 -20.40 11.06
C ALA A 14 8.92 -21.60 10.79
N ASP A 15 9.99 -21.76 11.59
CA ASP A 15 10.86 -22.94 11.57
C ASP A 15 10.13 -24.20 12.07
N GLY A 16 9.00 -24.03 12.77
CA GLY A 16 8.26 -25.13 13.35
C GLY A 16 8.94 -25.73 14.57
N GLU A 17 9.98 -25.11 15.11
CA GLU A 17 10.67 -25.58 16.31
C GLU A 17 9.96 -25.08 17.58
N GLN A 18 10.29 -25.70 18.70
CA GLN A 18 9.83 -25.25 20.00
C GLN A 18 10.80 -24.19 20.52
N HIS A 19 10.26 -23.03 20.87
CA HIS A 19 11.02 -21.88 21.37
C HIS A 19 10.68 -21.61 22.83
N GLU A 20 11.65 -21.04 23.55
CA GLU A 20 11.52 -20.69 24.98
C GLU A 20 11.73 -19.18 25.23
N LYS A 21 12.20 -18.43 24.22
CA LYS A 21 12.55 -17.02 24.34
C LYS A 21 11.86 -16.17 23.29
N ALA A 22 11.38 -14.99 23.68
CA ALA A 22 10.78 -14.05 22.77
C ALA A 22 11.70 -13.69 21.58
N ALA A 23 11.09 -13.29 20.47
CA ALA A 23 11.81 -12.74 19.34
C ALA A 23 12.68 -11.55 19.78
N ALA A 24 13.95 -11.51 19.35
CA ALA A 24 14.95 -10.54 19.82
C ALA A 24 14.53 -9.06 19.71
N ASN A 25 13.57 -8.76 18.81
CA ASN A 25 13.14 -7.39 18.51
C ASN A 25 11.81 -7.02 19.19
N LEU A 26 11.27 -7.85 20.09
CA LEU A 26 9.99 -7.61 20.77
C LEU A 26 10.15 -7.68 22.29
N SER A 27 9.51 -6.77 23.02
CA SER A 27 9.45 -6.89 24.48
C SER A 27 8.71 -8.18 24.86
N GLU A 28 9.20 -8.88 25.88
CA GLU A 28 8.60 -10.13 26.35
C GLU A 28 7.11 -9.99 26.70
N ALA A 29 6.70 -8.87 27.31
CA ALA A 29 5.30 -8.61 27.66
C ALA A 29 4.39 -8.55 26.41
N LEU A 30 4.80 -7.83 25.36
CA LEU A 30 4.07 -7.77 24.09
C LEU A 30 4.07 -9.13 23.38
N PHE A 31 5.18 -9.85 23.41
CA PHE A 31 5.30 -11.17 22.80
C PHE A 31 4.38 -12.19 23.47
N TYR A 32 4.39 -12.26 24.81
CA TYR A 32 3.56 -13.21 25.57
C TYR A 32 2.07 -12.88 25.52
N SER A 33 1.69 -11.60 25.56
CA SER A 33 0.27 -11.22 25.35
C SER A 33 -0.22 -11.60 23.94
N THR A 34 0.63 -11.44 22.93
CA THR A 34 0.34 -11.87 21.56
C THR A 34 0.24 -13.38 21.43
N LEU A 35 1.13 -14.15 22.07
CA LEU A 35 1.08 -15.61 22.11
C LEU A 35 -0.22 -16.12 22.75
N LYS A 36 -0.69 -15.50 23.84
CA LYS A 36 -1.99 -15.85 24.46
C LYS A 36 -3.13 -15.66 23.46
N SER A 37 -3.13 -14.55 22.73
CA SER A 37 -4.14 -14.27 21.71
C SER A 37 -4.07 -15.26 20.54
N LEU A 38 -2.88 -15.63 20.08
CA LEU A 38 -2.67 -16.62 19.02
C LEU A 38 -3.05 -18.04 19.47
N LYS A 39 -2.77 -18.41 20.72
CA LYS A 39 -3.18 -19.69 21.32
C LYS A 39 -4.71 -19.79 21.37
N ALA A 40 -5.41 -18.72 21.75
CA ALA A 40 -6.88 -18.70 21.74
C ALA A 40 -7.48 -18.89 20.33
N LYS A 41 -6.70 -18.61 19.27
CA LYS A 41 -7.08 -18.84 17.87
C LYS A 41 -6.60 -20.19 17.31
N ASP A 42 -5.95 -21.02 18.13
CA ASP A 42 -5.33 -22.29 17.75
C ASP A 42 -4.20 -22.14 16.69
N MET A 43 -3.51 -21.01 16.70
CA MET A 43 -2.41 -20.72 15.76
C MET A 43 -1.05 -21.15 16.30
N VAL A 44 -0.92 -21.24 17.63
CA VAL A 44 0.29 -21.66 18.33
C VAL A 44 -0.09 -22.57 19.49
N SER A 45 0.73 -23.58 19.75
CA SER A 45 0.76 -24.29 21.02
C SER A 45 1.66 -23.49 21.97
N ALA A 46 1.20 -23.18 23.17
CA ALA A 46 2.02 -22.47 24.16
C ALA A 46 1.68 -22.93 25.59
N SER A 47 2.72 -23.22 26.38
CA SER A 47 2.61 -23.61 27.79
C SER A 47 3.01 -22.43 28.68
N PHE A 48 2.21 -22.14 29.70
CA PHE A 48 2.42 -21.01 30.61
C PHE A 48 2.58 -21.52 32.05
N LEU A 49 3.53 -20.95 32.79
CA LEU A 49 3.70 -21.19 34.23
C LEU A 49 2.63 -20.47 35.05
N ALA A 50 2.46 -20.93 36.30
CA ALA A 50 1.71 -20.20 37.31
C ALA A 50 2.39 -18.84 37.57
N GLY A 51 1.81 -17.77 37.03
CA GLY A 51 2.41 -16.43 36.97
C GLY A 51 2.33 -15.79 35.58
N GLY A 52 2.09 -16.59 34.53
CA GLY A 52 1.85 -16.09 33.17
C GLY A 52 3.08 -15.99 32.28
N GLU A 53 4.26 -16.38 32.77
CA GLU A 53 5.48 -16.59 31.98
C GLU A 53 5.33 -17.81 31.05
N VAL A 54 5.91 -17.74 29.86
CA VAL A 54 5.80 -18.80 28.84
C VAL A 54 6.98 -19.77 28.98
N CYS A 55 6.68 -21.06 29.13
CA CYS A 55 7.70 -22.13 29.16
C CYS A 55 8.13 -22.56 27.77
N SER A 56 7.17 -22.67 26.87
CA SER A 56 7.43 -23.18 25.53
C SER A 56 6.32 -22.78 24.58
N PHE A 57 6.68 -22.58 23.31
CA PHE A 57 5.73 -22.25 22.26
C PHE A 57 6.21 -22.73 20.90
N GLN A 58 5.25 -23.11 20.06
CA GLN A 58 5.47 -23.65 18.72
C GLN A 58 4.26 -23.30 17.84
N ILE A 59 4.47 -23.07 16.55
CA ILE A 59 3.38 -22.86 15.60
C ILE A 59 2.58 -24.17 15.39
N THR A 60 1.25 -24.07 15.29
CA THR A 60 0.42 -25.24 14.94
C THR A 60 0.34 -25.40 13.42
N LYS A 61 -0.18 -26.55 12.94
CA LYS A 61 -0.47 -26.74 11.51
C LYS A 61 -1.38 -25.63 10.95
N LYS A 62 -2.38 -25.21 11.74
CA LYS A 62 -3.30 -24.13 11.39
C LYS A 62 -2.59 -22.77 11.32
N GLY A 63 -1.70 -22.49 12.27
CA GLY A 63 -0.82 -21.31 12.25
C GLY A 63 0.07 -21.28 11.02
N SER A 64 0.68 -22.41 10.66
CA SER A 64 1.53 -22.52 9.46
C SER A 64 0.75 -22.30 8.16
N ALA A 65 -0.47 -22.85 8.07
CA ALA A 65 -1.35 -22.62 6.92
C ALA A 65 -1.74 -21.14 6.80
N ALA A 66 -2.10 -20.49 7.91
CA ALA A 66 -2.38 -19.06 7.94
C ALA A 66 -1.15 -18.23 7.54
N LEU A 67 0.04 -18.60 8.02
CA LEU A 67 1.29 -17.96 7.65
C LEU A 67 1.59 -18.05 6.15
N GLU A 68 1.31 -19.20 5.54
CA GLU A 68 1.48 -19.38 4.09
C GLU A 68 0.52 -18.50 3.27
N ILE A 69 -0.72 -18.31 3.74
CA ILE A 69 -1.66 -17.36 3.15
C ILE A 69 -1.09 -15.93 3.22
N PHE A 70 -0.54 -15.53 4.37
CA PHE A 70 0.12 -14.22 4.50
C PHE A 70 1.29 -14.08 3.55
N ARG A 71 2.19 -15.07 3.46
CA ARG A 71 3.33 -15.05 2.53
C ARG A 71 2.89 -14.89 1.07
N ARG A 72 1.80 -15.53 0.66
CA ARG A 72 1.26 -15.39 -0.70
C ARG A 72 0.71 -13.98 -0.95
N LYS A 73 0.02 -13.39 0.04
CA LYS A 73 -0.46 -12.00 -0.05
C LYS A 73 0.70 -11.02 -0.12
N GLU A 74 1.70 -11.14 0.76
CA GLU A 74 2.91 -10.32 0.74
C GLU A 74 3.64 -10.42 -0.60
N LYS A 75 3.80 -11.65 -1.12
CA LYS A 75 4.42 -11.86 -2.44
C LYS A 75 3.64 -11.19 -3.57
N LYS A 76 2.31 -11.16 -3.50
CA LYS A 76 1.46 -10.47 -4.49
C LYS A 76 1.64 -8.96 -4.40
N ILE A 77 1.64 -8.40 -3.20
CA ILE A 77 1.86 -6.97 -2.95
C ILE A 77 3.23 -6.55 -3.48
N ILE A 78 4.29 -7.26 -3.09
CA ILE A 78 5.66 -7.01 -3.55
C ILE A 78 5.72 -7.07 -5.08
N ARG A 79 5.15 -8.11 -5.71
CA ARG A 79 5.17 -8.23 -7.17
C ARG A 79 4.48 -7.06 -7.87
N ASN A 80 3.37 -6.58 -7.32
CA ASN A 80 2.65 -5.44 -7.89
C ASN A 80 3.46 -4.15 -7.76
N ALA A 81 4.02 -3.89 -6.57
CA ALA A 81 4.87 -2.72 -6.36
C ALA A 81 6.12 -2.76 -7.25
N LEU A 82 6.77 -3.91 -7.37
CA LEU A 82 7.90 -4.09 -8.29
C LEU A 82 7.56 -3.72 -9.74
N LYS A 83 6.37 -4.08 -10.24
CA LYS A 83 5.95 -3.69 -11.59
C LYS A 83 5.74 -2.18 -11.73
N GLU A 84 5.17 -1.56 -10.71
CA GLU A 84 4.85 -0.14 -10.71
C GLU A 84 6.11 0.74 -10.66
N PHE A 85 7.08 0.37 -9.84
CA PHE A 85 8.38 1.03 -9.79
C PHE A 85 9.35 0.59 -10.88
N ASP A 86 8.95 -0.35 -11.74
CA ASP A 86 9.80 -0.95 -12.77
C ASP A 86 11.10 -1.49 -12.16
N LEU A 87 10.94 -2.26 -11.09
CA LEU A 87 11.98 -2.91 -10.31
C LEU A 87 11.86 -4.44 -10.43
N ASN A 88 13.00 -5.13 -10.26
CA ASN A 88 13.05 -6.57 -10.06
C ASN A 88 13.42 -6.93 -8.61
N HIS A 89 13.33 -8.22 -8.28
CA HIS A 89 13.61 -8.70 -6.92
C HIS A 89 15.05 -8.44 -6.44
N GLU A 90 16.04 -8.52 -7.34
CA GLU A 90 17.44 -8.24 -6.98
C GLU A 90 17.68 -6.75 -6.72
N GLN A 91 17.01 -5.87 -7.47
CA GLN A 91 17.05 -4.42 -7.26
C GLN A 91 16.41 -4.03 -5.92
N LEU A 92 15.24 -4.60 -5.60
CA LEU A 92 14.61 -4.40 -4.30
C LEU A 92 15.48 -4.91 -3.15
N ARG A 93 16.14 -6.06 -3.33
CA ARG A 93 17.10 -6.59 -2.35
C ARG A 93 18.27 -5.64 -2.14
N LEU A 94 18.84 -5.09 -3.22
CA LEU A 94 19.93 -4.12 -3.12
C LEU A 94 19.49 -2.82 -2.45
N LEU A 95 18.30 -2.29 -2.76
CA LEU A 95 17.75 -1.12 -2.06
C LEU A 95 17.56 -1.38 -0.56
N ASN A 96 17.03 -2.54 -0.18
CA ASN A 96 16.88 -2.92 1.22
C ASN A 96 18.23 -3.01 1.95
N ASN A 97 19.26 -3.57 1.31
CA ASN A 97 20.61 -3.57 1.87
C ASN A 97 21.15 -2.13 2.01
N ALA A 98 20.91 -1.28 0.99
CA ALA A 98 21.32 0.12 0.99
C ALA A 98 20.63 0.98 2.07
N ARG A 99 19.51 0.49 2.62
CA ARG A 99 18.78 1.13 3.72
C ARG A 99 19.57 1.09 5.03
N THR A 100 20.34 0.03 5.25
CA THR A 100 21.09 -0.19 6.50
C THR A 100 22.57 0.15 6.38
N GLU A 101 23.16 -0.08 5.21
CA GLU A 101 24.60 0.08 4.98
C GLU A 101 24.90 0.56 3.55
N SER A 102 26.10 1.07 3.32
CA SER A 102 26.55 1.40 1.96
C SER A 102 26.81 0.14 1.15
N LEU A 103 26.46 0.16 -0.13
CA LEU A 103 26.76 -0.93 -1.05
C LEU A 103 28.11 -0.74 -1.73
N ASP A 104 28.85 -1.84 -1.80
CA ASP A 104 30.04 -1.95 -2.65
C ASP A 104 29.68 -2.50 -4.03
N GLU A 105 30.25 -1.89 -5.06
CA GLU A 105 30.05 -2.29 -6.44
C GLU A 105 30.94 -3.49 -6.77
N THR A 106 30.31 -4.56 -7.26
CA THR A 106 30.95 -5.80 -7.69
C THR A 106 30.51 -6.13 -9.11
N PHE A 107 31.21 -7.04 -9.78
CA PHE A 107 30.83 -7.50 -11.11
C PHE A 107 29.38 -8.01 -11.19
N ASN A 108 28.89 -8.65 -10.12
CA ASN A 108 27.58 -9.29 -10.08
C ASN A 108 26.42 -8.30 -9.85
N ASN A 109 26.68 -7.13 -9.24
CA ASN A 109 25.63 -6.15 -8.91
C ASN A 109 25.72 -4.86 -9.74
N HIS A 110 26.80 -4.65 -10.52
CA HIS A 110 27.04 -3.45 -11.33
C HIS A 110 25.82 -3.01 -12.15
N THR A 111 25.21 -3.94 -12.90
CA THR A 111 24.05 -3.64 -13.75
C THR A 111 22.85 -3.14 -12.95
N GLN A 112 22.59 -3.75 -11.79
CA GLN A 112 21.45 -3.38 -10.94
C GLN A 112 21.70 -2.06 -10.23
N ILE A 113 22.93 -1.83 -9.73
CA ILE A 113 23.33 -0.56 -9.12
C ILE A 113 23.23 0.58 -10.13
N SER A 114 23.72 0.38 -11.36
CA SER A 114 23.64 1.38 -12.43
C SER A 114 22.20 1.76 -12.74
N PHE A 115 21.30 0.77 -12.79
CA PHE A 115 19.87 1.02 -13.00
C PHE A 115 19.24 1.83 -11.86
N LEU A 116 19.47 1.41 -10.62
CA LEU A 116 18.95 2.10 -9.43
C LEU A 116 19.48 3.53 -9.30
N HIS A 117 20.75 3.77 -9.65
CA HIS A 117 21.32 5.11 -9.73
C HIS A 117 20.64 5.96 -10.81
N LYS A 118 20.41 5.41 -12.01
CA LYS A 118 19.69 6.12 -13.08
C LYS A 118 18.26 6.49 -12.71
N LYS A 119 17.58 5.65 -11.92
CA LYS A 119 16.25 5.94 -11.35
C LYS A 119 16.30 6.96 -10.21
N GLY A 120 17.49 7.32 -9.72
CA GLY A 120 17.67 8.25 -8.62
C GLY A 120 17.53 7.63 -7.24
N TYR A 121 17.44 6.29 -7.11
CA TYR A 121 17.25 5.61 -5.82
C TYR A 121 18.55 5.34 -5.07
N LEU A 122 19.67 5.35 -5.78
CA LEU A 122 21.01 5.30 -5.20
C LEU A 122 21.79 6.52 -5.64
N LYS A 123 22.70 6.99 -4.77
CA LYS A 123 23.71 8.00 -5.11
C LYS A 123 25.10 7.47 -4.81
N GLN A 124 26.05 7.83 -5.66
CA GLN A 124 27.44 7.47 -5.48
C GLN A 124 28.13 8.40 -4.49
N PHE A 125 28.88 7.82 -3.57
CA PHE A 125 29.89 8.50 -2.75
C PHE A 125 31.27 7.96 -3.08
N LEU A 126 32.23 8.87 -3.20
CA LEU A 126 33.63 8.53 -3.34
C LEU A 126 34.29 8.62 -1.97
N TYR A 127 34.85 7.50 -1.52
CA TYR A 127 35.70 7.45 -0.33
C TYR A 127 37.06 6.91 -0.76
N GLY A 128 38.00 7.81 -1.05
CA GLY A 128 39.28 7.47 -1.67
C GLY A 128 39.09 6.92 -3.09
N CYS A 129 39.66 5.74 -3.37
CA CYS A 129 39.54 5.05 -4.66
C CYS A 129 38.31 4.15 -4.77
N ASN A 130 37.55 3.99 -3.69
CA ASN A 130 36.40 3.08 -3.63
C ASN A 130 35.10 3.85 -3.90
N ARG A 131 34.24 3.23 -4.71
CA ARG A 131 32.89 3.70 -5.01
C ARG A 131 31.92 3.03 -4.06
N HIS A 132 31.29 3.82 -3.22
CA HIS A 132 30.22 3.37 -2.36
C HIS A 132 28.89 3.92 -2.86
N TRP A 133 27.84 3.13 -2.74
CA TRP A 133 26.50 3.54 -3.15
C TRP A 133 25.61 3.58 -1.93
N VAL A 134 24.95 4.71 -1.72
CA VAL A 134 24.02 4.89 -0.59
C VAL A 134 22.64 5.21 -1.12
N ILE A 135 21.62 4.81 -0.37
CA ILE A 135 20.24 5.10 -0.71
C ILE A 135 19.97 6.61 -0.69
N THR A 136 19.15 7.09 -1.61
CA THR A 136 18.62 8.46 -1.62
C THR A 136 17.33 8.54 -0.81
N GLU A 137 16.75 9.74 -0.68
CA GLU A 137 15.42 9.85 -0.07
C GLU A 137 14.37 9.25 -1.00
N GLU A 138 14.48 9.45 -2.31
CA GLU A 138 13.57 8.83 -3.29
C GLU A 138 13.63 7.30 -3.25
N GLY A 139 14.81 6.72 -3.01
CA GLY A 139 14.95 5.28 -2.80
C GLY A 139 14.32 4.79 -1.50
N LYS A 140 14.33 5.60 -0.43
CA LYS A 140 13.63 5.28 0.82
C LYS A 140 12.13 5.40 0.67
N ASP A 141 11.63 6.43 0.02
CA ASP A 141 10.20 6.64 -0.22
C ASP A 141 9.58 5.42 -0.94
N VAL A 142 10.28 4.86 -1.93
CA VAL A 142 9.85 3.62 -2.61
C VAL A 142 9.79 2.42 -1.65
N LEU A 143 10.76 2.28 -0.74
CA LEU A 143 10.75 1.20 0.25
C LEU A 143 9.64 1.40 1.29
N ASP A 144 9.45 2.64 1.74
CA ASP A 144 8.42 2.99 2.71
C ASP A 144 7.01 2.78 2.11
N GLU A 145 6.80 3.11 0.83
CA GLU A 145 5.54 2.83 0.14
C GLU A 145 5.29 1.32 -0.02
N ILE A 146 6.32 0.53 -0.30
CA ILE A 146 6.21 -0.94 -0.32
C ILE A 146 5.84 -1.47 1.07
N ASP A 147 6.48 -0.95 2.11
CA ASP A 147 6.22 -1.30 3.51
C ASP A 147 4.77 -0.92 3.90
N GLU A 148 4.33 0.29 3.59
CA GLU A 148 2.96 0.76 3.82
C GLU A 148 1.94 -0.16 3.15
N ARG A 149 2.14 -0.56 1.90
CA ARG A 149 1.24 -1.52 1.22
C ARG A 149 1.19 -2.89 1.90
N LEU A 150 2.27 -3.31 2.56
CA LEU A 150 2.30 -4.54 3.36
C LEU A 150 1.56 -4.37 4.69
N TYR A 151 1.57 -3.17 5.28
CA TYR A 151 0.99 -2.88 6.59
C TYR A 151 -0.47 -2.38 6.56
N ASP A 152 -0.90 -1.71 5.48
CA ASP A 152 -2.25 -1.21 5.26
C ASP A 152 -3.18 -2.25 4.61
N SER A 153 -2.63 -3.31 4.03
CA SER A 153 -3.43 -4.42 3.55
C SER A 153 -4.00 -5.18 4.75
N PRO A 154 -5.33 -5.16 5.04
CA PRO A 154 -5.89 -5.96 6.10
C PRO A 154 -5.59 -7.43 5.81
N LEU A 155 -4.67 -8.02 6.58
CA LEU A 155 -4.32 -9.43 6.49
C LEU A 155 -5.47 -10.24 7.11
N HIS A 156 -6.56 -10.36 6.35
CA HIS A 156 -7.69 -11.20 6.67
C HIS A 156 -7.29 -12.66 6.39
N VAL A 157 -7.43 -13.51 7.40
CA VAL A 157 -7.50 -14.96 7.21
C VAL A 157 -8.99 -15.22 7.13
N GLU A 158 -9.54 -15.31 5.91
CA GLU A 158 -10.82 -15.96 5.70
C GLU A 158 -10.66 -17.38 6.26
N SER A 159 -11.69 -17.84 6.98
CA SER A 159 -11.65 -19.07 7.77
C SER A 159 -10.90 -20.18 7.05
N CYS A 160 -9.94 -20.80 7.74
CA CYS A 160 -9.32 -22.04 7.30
C CYS A 160 -10.37 -23.15 7.24
N ASN A 161 -11.19 -23.17 6.19
CA ASN A 161 -12.01 -24.31 5.83
C ASN A 161 -11.17 -25.15 4.85
N GLU A 162 -10.94 -26.40 5.22
CA GLU A 162 -10.04 -27.36 4.56
C GLU A 162 -10.47 -27.80 3.14
N HIS A 163 -11.29 -27.03 2.41
CA HIS A 163 -11.94 -27.51 1.19
C HIS A 163 -11.88 -26.63 -0.06
N ASP A 164 -10.95 -25.68 -0.18
CA ASP A 164 -10.72 -24.99 -1.47
C ASP A 164 -9.42 -25.41 -2.14
N TYR A 165 -9.42 -26.66 -2.59
CA TYR A 165 -8.56 -27.13 -3.68
C TYR A 165 -9.45 -27.44 -4.90
N GLN A 166 -10.15 -26.47 -5.48
CA GLN A 166 -10.55 -26.56 -6.89
C GLN A 166 -10.60 -25.18 -7.56
N VAL A 167 -10.33 -25.23 -8.86
CA VAL A 167 -10.14 -24.13 -9.81
C VAL A 167 -11.47 -23.46 -10.15
N GLU A 168 -11.39 -22.14 -10.35
CA GLU A 168 -12.33 -21.23 -11.03
C GLU A 168 -13.84 -21.38 -10.77
N SER A 169 -14.39 -20.40 -10.06
CA SER A 169 -15.53 -19.63 -10.58
C SER A 169 -15.53 -18.22 -9.99
N VAL A 170 -15.84 -17.27 -10.86
CA VAL A 170 -16.05 -15.85 -10.55
C VAL A 170 -17.32 -15.75 -9.74
N GLU A 171 -17.22 -15.52 -8.43
CA GLU A 171 -18.33 -15.03 -7.62
C GLU A 171 -17.94 -13.70 -6.97
N GLN A 172 -18.67 -12.66 -7.38
CA GLN A 172 -18.69 -11.36 -6.73
C GLN A 172 -19.11 -11.54 -5.27
N ALA A 173 -18.24 -11.19 -4.33
CA ALA A 173 -18.63 -11.08 -2.92
C ALA A 173 -17.99 -9.84 -2.26
N GLU A 174 -18.90 -8.89 -2.02
CA GLU A 174 -18.96 -7.86 -0.98
C GLU A 174 -17.69 -7.08 -0.60
N LYS A 175 -17.62 -5.86 -1.16
CA LYS A 175 -16.81 -4.74 -0.66
C LYS A 175 -17.18 -4.45 0.80
N THR A 176 -16.33 -4.83 1.73
CA THR A 176 -16.29 -4.21 3.07
C THR A 176 -15.09 -3.26 3.15
N ILE A 177 -15.33 -2.02 2.74
CA ILE A 177 -14.39 -0.90 2.89
C ILE A 177 -14.34 -0.51 4.37
N GLY A 178 -13.19 -0.74 5.00
CA GLY A 178 -12.92 -0.31 6.36
C GLY A 178 -12.52 1.17 6.44
N LYS A 179 -13.48 2.02 6.82
CA LYS A 179 -13.36 3.11 7.80
C LYS A 179 -12.34 4.25 7.57
N HIS A 180 -12.55 5.04 6.52
CA HIS A 180 -12.46 6.50 6.63
C HIS A 180 -13.79 7.12 6.18
N ASP A 181 -14.51 7.76 7.10
CA ASP A 181 -15.76 8.49 6.82
C ASP A 181 -15.46 9.82 6.09
N ILE A 182 -14.79 9.75 4.92
CA ILE A 182 -14.67 10.92 4.05
C ILE A 182 -16.03 11.09 3.38
N ARG A 183 -16.75 12.14 3.79
CA ARG A 183 -18.07 12.48 3.26
C ARG A 183 -18.01 13.82 2.54
N ILE A 184 -18.84 13.97 1.52
CA ILE A 184 -19.01 15.26 0.86
C ILE A 184 -19.78 16.17 1.82
N ALA A 185 -19.19 17.31 2.18
CA ALA A 185 -19.85 18.29 3.02
C ALA A 185 -21.13 18.81 2.36
N ASN A 186 -22.19 18.99 3.17
CA ASN A 186 -23.48 19.52 2.71
C ASN A 186 -23.28 20.83 1.93
N GLY A 187 -23.91 20.95 0.76
CA GLY A 187 -23.77 22.11 -0.14
C GLY A 187 -22.63 22.01 -1.15
N HIS A 188 -21.68 21.08 -0.99
CA HIS A 188 -20.57 20.87 -1.94
C HIS A 188 -20.82 19.76 -2.97
N LEU A 189 -21.90 18.98 -2.81
CA LEU A 189 -22.25 17.86 -3.70
C LEU A 189 -22.30 18.28 -5.17
N ALA A 190 -22.98 19.38 -5.48
CA ALA A 190 -23.08 19.88 -6.86
C ALA A 190 -21.73 20.27 -7.47
N HIS A 191 -20.76 20.69 -6.65
CA HIS A 191 -19.41 21.01 -7.12
C HIS A 191 -18.61 19.73 -7.36
N VAL A 192 -18.67 18.78 -6.43
CA VAL A 192 -18.01 17.47 -6.56
C VAL A 192 -18.54 16.71 -7.79
N THR A 193 -19.85 16.67 -8.01
CA THR A 193 -20.44 16.05 -9.21
C THR A 193 -19.92 16.69 -10.50
N LYS A 194 -19.74 18.02 -10.54
CA LYS A 194 -19.20 18.71 -11.72
C LYS A 194 -17.75 18.34 -12.00
N VAL A 195 -16.92 18.27 -10.96
CA VAL A 195 -15.50 17.90 -11.07
C VAL A 195 -15.36 16.49 -11.62
N ILE A 196 -16.05 15.52 -11.03
CA ILE A 196 -15.99 14.12 -11.45
C ILE A 196 -16.49 13.99 -12.90
N TYR A 197 -17.55 14.69 -13.26
CA TYR A 197 -18.07 14.71 -14.64
C TYR A 197 -17.05 15.25 -15.64
N ALA A 198 -16.37 16.35 -15.31
CA ALA A 198 -15.31 16.93 -16.15
C ALA A 198 -14.17 15.92 -16.37
N MET A 199 -13.70 15.29 -15.30
CA MET A 199 -12.64 14.30 -15.34
C MET A 199 -13.02 13.08 -16.19
N CYS A 200 -14.28 12.64 -16.12
CA CYS A 200 -14.77 11.58 -16.99
C CYS A 200 -14.79 11.99 -18.48
N LYS A 201 -15.18 13.23 -18.80
CA LYS A 201 -15.15 13.74 -20.18
C LYS A 201 -13.74 13.85 -20.74
N LEU A 202 -12.78 14.18 -19.87
CA LEU A 202 -11.35 14.21 -20.18
C LEU A 202 -10.69 12.82 -20.15
N LYS A 203 -11.47 11.75 -19.94
CA LYS A 203 -11.04 10.34 -20.00
C LYS A 203 -9.97 9.97 -18.97
N TYR A 204 -9.99 10.61 -17.80
CA TYR A 204 -9.04 10.31 -16.71
C TYR A 204 -9.28 8.99 -15.99
N PHE A 205 -10.45 8.37 -16.19
CA PHE A 205 -10.81 7.12 -15.52
C PHE A 205 -10.83 5.96 -16.51
N GLU A 206 -10.24 4.84 -16.10
CA GLU A 206 -10.12 3.63 -16.89
C GLU A 206 -10.69 2.44 -16.12
N GLU A 207 -11.41 1.59 -16.83
CA GLU A 207 -11.97 0.34 -16.33
C GLU A 207 -11.65 -0.77 -17.35
N ASN A 208 -10.92 -1.80 -16.92
CA ASN A 208 -10.54 -2.95 -17.75
C ASN A 208 -9.83 -2.60 -19.07
N GLY A 209 -8.89 -1.65 -19.07
CA GLY A 209 -8.15 -1.31 -20.29
C GLY A 209 -8.84 -0.25 -21.17
N LYS A 210 -9.99 0.30 -20.75
CA LYS A 210 -10.83 1.22 -21.55
C LYS A 210 -11.35 2.37 -20.72
N VAL A 211 -11.65 3.50 -21.37
CA VAL A 211 -12.24 4.67 -20.69
C VAL A 211 -13.51 4.25 -19.93
N ALA A 212 -13.52 4.48 -18.63
CA ALA A 212 -14.60 4.10 -17.75
C ALA A 212 -15.87 4.89 -18.09
N SER A 213 -17.03 4.25 -17.98
CA SER A 213 -18.29 4.95 -18.20
C SER A 213 -18.53 5.93 -17.06
N ILE A 214 -19.08 7.12 -17.37
CA ILE A 214 -19.35 8.16 -16.37
C ILE A 214 -20.22 7.61 -15.23
N LYS A 215 -21.17 6.74 -15.57
CA LYS A 215 -22.05 6.07 -14.61
C LYS A 215 -21.25 5.23 -13.60
N ASN A 216 -20.37 4.35 -14.09
CA ASN A 216 -19.58 3.47 -13.22
C ASN A 216 -18.63 4.27 -12.32
N VAL A 217 -18.06 5.37 -12.83
CA VAL A 217 -17.20 6.27 -12.04
C VAL A 217 -17.99 6.95 -10.93
N MET A 218 -19.17 7.50 -11.24
CA MET A 218 -20.04 8.17 -10.26
C MET A 218 -20.55 7.21 -9.19
N GLU A 219 -20.92 5.98 -9.57
CA GLU A 219 -21.33 4.94 -8.62
C GLU A 219 -20.17 4.53 -7.71
N THR A 220 -18.98 4.31 -8.28
CA THR A 220 -17.79 3.90 -7.51
C THR A 220 -17.34 4.98 -6.53
N ILE A 221 -17.31 6.25 -6.95
CA ILE A 221 -16.95 7.37 -6.08
C ILE A 221 -18.07 7.64 -5.06
N GLY A 222 -19.33 7.50 -5.45
CA GLY A 222 -20.47 7.62 -4.55
C GLY A 222 -20.43 6.58 -3.43
N GLU A 223 -20.13 5.32 -3.77
CA GLU A 223 -19.91 4.23 -2.81
C GLU A 223 -18.73 4.54 -1.88
N ALA A 224 -17.61 5.02 -2.42
CA ALA A 224 -16.41 5.34 -1.64
C ALA A 224 -16.61 6.52 -0.67
N LEU A 225 -17.46 7.49 -1.02
CA LEU A 225 -17.75 8.69 -0.23
C LEU A 225 -19.06 8.59 0.58
N HIS A 226 -19.69 7.41 0.60
CA HIS A 226 -21.00 7.17 1.24
C HIS A 226 -22.07 8.19 0.81
N SER A 227 -22.14 8.50 -0.49
CA SER A 227 -23.08 9.47 -1.06
C SER A 227 -23.97 8.83 -2.13
N ASP A 228 -25.13 8.33 -1.68
CA ASP A 228 -26.19 7.83 -2.56
C ASP A 228 -26.75 8.93 -3.49
N GLU A 229 -26.64 10.18 -3.05
CA GLU A 229 -27.02 11.37 -3.81
C GLU A 229 -26.08 11.67 -4.99
N LEU A 230 -24.79 11.29 -4.92
CA LEU A 230 -23.83 11.53 -6.00
C LEU A 230 -24.22 10.73 -7.26
N SER A 231 -24.50 9.43 -7.07
CA SER A 231 -24.95 8.52 -8.13
C SER A 231 -26.28 8.97 -8.76
N SER A 232 -27.23 9.40 -7.93
CA SER A 232 -28.56 9.85 -8.39
C SER A 232 -28.56 11.27 -9.00
N SER A 233 -27.66 12.18 -8.58
CA SER A 233 -27.60 13.56 -9.09
C SER A 233 -27.15 13.66 -10.56
N TYR A 234 -26.35 12.69 -11.04
CA TYR A 234 -25.84 12.66 -12.40
C TYR A 234 -26.96 12.68 -13.47
N SER A 235 -28.07 11.98 -13.20
CA SER A 235 -29.24 11.94 -14.10
C SER A 235 -29.88 13.33 -14.29
N SER A 236 -29.82 14.20 -13.28
CA SER A 236 -30.34 15.58 -13.34
C SER A 236 -29.35 16.57 -13.96
N HIS A 237 -28.04 16.35 -13.78
CA HIS A 237 -26.98 17.20 -14.32
C HIS A 237 -26.75 16.99 -15.82
N LEU A 238 -26.97 15.78 -16.34
CA LEU A 238 -26.99 15.49 -17.79
C LEU A 238 -27.99 16.38 -18.55
N ASN A 239 -29.18 16.61 -17.97
CA ASN A 239 -30.21 17.44 -18.59
C ASN A 239 -29.91 18.95 -18.54
N ARG A 240 -29.07 19.41 -17.58
CA ARG A 240 -28.74 20.83 -17.39
C ARG A 240 -27.40 21.22 -18.04
N ALA A 241 -26.43 20.30 -18.12
CA ALA A 241 -25.14 20.50 -18.76
C ALA A 241 -25.22 20.42 -20.30
N ALA A 242 -26.21 19.69 -20.84
CA ALA A 242 -26.52 19.71 -22.28
C ALA A 242 -26.95 21.10 -22.80
N GLN A 243 -27.20 22.07 -21.92
CA GLN A 243 -27.67 23.42 -22.27
C GLN A 243 -26.63 24.54 -22.11
N ASN A 244 -25.46 24.31 -21.49
CA ASN A 244 -24.47 25.37 -21.25
C ASN A 244 -23.13 25.10 -21.95
N LYS A 245 -22.66 26.10 -22.70
CA LYS A 245 -21.43 26.06 -23.53
C LYS A 245 -20.19 25.74 -22.68
N GLU A 246 -19.37 24.81 -23.20
CA GLU A 246 -18.16 24.22 -22.59
C GLU A 246 -17.20 25.23 -21.94
N ASP A 247 -17.07 26.44 -22.50
CA ASP A 247 -16.08 27.44 -22.06
C ASP A 247 -16.26 27.91 -20.61
N THR A 248 -17.51 28.05 -20.16
CA THR A 248 -17.79 28.52 -18.78
C THR A 248 -17.55 27.43 -17.73
N PHE A 249 -17.56 26.16 -18.13
CA PHE A 249 -17.49 25.04 -17.19
C PHE A 249 -16.06 24.74 -16.75
N LEU A 250 -15.08 24.97 -17.65
CA LEU A 250 -13.66 24.71 -17.40
C LEU A 250 -12.92 25.90 -16.78
N GLN A 251 -13.52 27.09 -16.80
CA GLN A 251 -12.89 28.32 -16.31
C GLN A 251 -12.41 28.26 -14.84
N PRO A 252 -13.13 27.64 -13.90
CA PRO A 252 -12.61 27.46 -12.54
C PRO A 252 -11.39 26.54 -12.46
N PHE A 253 -11.29 25.55 -13.35
CA PHE A 253 -10.16 24.61 -13.39
C PHE A 253 -8.91 25.25 -14.00
N ASN A 254 -9.08 26.04 -15.06
CA ASN A 254 -7.98 26.82 -15.65
C ASN A 254 -7.42 27.81 -14.61
N ASN A 255 -8.30 28.48 -13.86
CA ASN A 255 -7.85 29.38 -12.79
C ASN A 255 -7.10 28.64 -11.65
N MET A 256 -7.45 27.39 -11.35
CA MET A 256 -6.71 26.59 -10.36
C MET A 256 -5.35 26.12 -10.87
N LEU A 257 -5.26 25.80 -12.16
CA LEU A 257 -4.01 25.46 -12.84
C LEU A 257 -3.05 26.66 -12.83
N ASP A 258 -3.55 27.85 -13.18
CA ASP A 258 -2.77 29.10 -13.15
C ASP A 258 -2.25 29.40 -11.74
N VAL A 259 -3.08 29.22 -10.70
CA VAL A 259 -2.67 29.44 -9.30
C VAL A 259 -1.61 28.42 -8.84
N ALA A 260 -1.70 27.17 -9.31
CA ALA A 260 -0.74 26.13 -8.98
C ALA A 260 0.62 26.37 -9.67
N GLU A 261 0.62 26.81 -10.93
CA GLU A 261 1.85 27.18 -11.66
C GLU A 261 2.53 28.39 -11.00
N ASP A 262 1.77 29.44 -10.67
CA ASP A 262 2.29 30.65 -10.05
C ASP A 262 2.89 30.38 -8.66
N TYR A 263 2.31 29.43 -7.91
CA TYR A 263 2.87 28.96 -6.64
C TYR A 263 4.21 28.22 -6.83
N CYS A 264 4.31 27.38 -7.85
CA CYS A 264 5.53 26.64 -8.18
C CYS A 264 6.67 27.58 -8.63
N GLU A 265 6.38 28.56 -9.50
CA GLU A 265 7.38 29.53 -9.95
C GLU A 265 7.90 30.42 -8.80
N ASN A 266 7.01 30.81 -7.88
CA ASN A 266 7.40 31.54 -6.67
C ASN A 266 8.27 30.72 -5.71
N LEU A 267 8.11 29.40 -5.66
CA LEU A 267 9.00 28.52 -4.89
C LEU A 267 10.38 28.41 -5.54
N GLU A 268 10.47 28.38 -6.86
CA GLU A 268 11.75 28.33 -7.58
C GLU A 268 12.53 29.64 -7.51
N SER A 269 11.85 30.79 -7.61
CA SER A 269 12.49 32.10 -7.50
C SER A 269 13.07 32.35 -6.10
N ARG A 270 12.36 31.90 -5.05
CA ARG A 270 12.83 31.93 -3.66
C ARG A 270 14.05 31.04 -3.40
N LYS A 271 14.24 29.96 -4.19
CA LYS A 271 15.46 29.15 -4.13
C LYS A 271 16.68 29.85 -4.75
N LYS A 272 16.49 30.72 -5.75
CA LYS A 272 17.58 31.49 -6.39
C LYS A 272 18.07 32.68 -5.55
N ASN A 273 17.20 33.32 -4.76
CA ASN A 273 17.53 34.51 -3.96
C ASN A 273 18.19 34.20 -2.58
N LYS A 274 18.59 32.94 -2.32
CA LYS A 274 19.30 32.52 -1.10
C LYS A 274 20.81 32.24 -1.32
N ARG A 275 21.40 32.79 -2.38
CA ARG A 275 22.87 32.79 -2.61
C ARG A 275 23.45 34.18 -2.41
#